data_AF-A0A6N9P3Q0-F1
#
_entry.id   AF-A0A6N9P3Q0-F1
#
_cell.length_a   1.000
_cell.length_b   1.000
_cell.length_c   1.000
_cell.angle_alpha   90.00
_cell.angle_beta   90.00
_cell.angle_gamma   90.00
#
_symmetry.space_group_name_H-M   'P 1'
#
loop_
_entity.id
_entity.type
_entity.pdbx_description
1 polymer ?
#
loop_
_entity_poly.entity_id
_entity_poly.type
_entity_poly.pdbx_seq_one_letter_code
_entity_poly.pdbx_strand_id
1 'polypeptide(L)'
;MKKIAVNTVKAFLKEHKREDAYTQTFTMGDSSFEVAFHTALTVSEKTTFINRVISGCFDSTGKFRPEYVSPMLRATIMQMCTNLPPLTLKNETDDEGAAALDLNGMNELYLALNLDAVQNEGYQAMLGEMVALCTQAIDWKKGCTLSGNTTENALRDLIVALTTKVDSLNVSDLMQFAGDLSVATKGLDEGGILQGLLKLHEGKKE
;
A
#
# COMPACT_ATOMS: atom_id res chain seq x y z
N MET A 1 0.14 -2.23 32.81
CA MET A 1 0.06 -3.19 31.68
C MET A 1 -1.30 -3.85 31.66
N LYS A 2 -2.11 -3.63 30.62
CA LYS A 2 -3.46 -4.23 30.48
C LYS A 2 -3.33 -5.55 29.69
N LYS A 3 -3.63 -6.68 30.31
CA LYS A 3 -3.54 -8.03 29.71
C LYS A 3 -4.65 -8.21 28.66
N ILE A 4 -4.28 -8.44 27.41
CA ILE A 4 -5.20 -8.86 26.35
C ILE A 4 -5.53 -10.35 26.58
N ALA A 5 -6.81 -10.71 26.51
CA ALA A 5 -7.25 -12.08 26.73
C ALA A 5 -6.95 -12.96 25.50
N VAL A 6 -6.20 -14.05 25.71
CA VAL A 6 -5.80 -15.01 24.66
C VAL A 6 -6.98 -15.57 23.86
N ASN A 7 -8.16 -15.68 24.49
CA ASN A 7 -9.37 -16.19 23.84
C ASN A 7 -9.96 -15.22 22.81
N THR A 8 -9.82 -13.90 23.03
CA THR A 8 -10.26 -12.88 22.08
C THR A 8 -9.41 -12.92 20.81
N VAL A 9 -8.11 -13.16 20.96
CA VAL A 9 -7.19 -13.36 19.83
C VAL A 9 -7.62 -14.60 19.05
N LYS A 10 -7.79 -15.76 19.71
CA LYS A 10 -8.15 -17.03 19.04
C LYS A 10 -9.42 -17.00 18.21
N ALA A 11 -10.47 -16.29 18.65
CA ALA A 11 -11.72 -16.17 17.90
C ALA A 11 -11.52 -15.38 16.60
N PHE A 12 -10.78 -14.27 16.67
CA PHE A 12 -10.47 -13.41 15.53
C PHE A 12 -9.63 -14.14 14.46
N LEU A 13 -8.64 -14.94 14.87
CA LEU A 13 -7.77 -15.71 13.96
C LEU A 13 -8.55 -16.73 13.11
N LYS A 14 -9.67 -17.25 13.62
CA LYS A 14 -10.46 -18.31 12.97
C LYS A 14 -11.38 -17.78 11.87
N GLU A 15 -11.88 -16.55 12.01
CA GLU A 15 -12.76 -15.90 11.02
C GLU A 15 -12.02 -15.42 9.75
N HIS A 16 -10.70 -15.23 9.81
CA HIS A 16 -9.92 -14.58 8.74
C HIS A 16 -8.96 -15.53 7.99
N LYS A 17 -9.26 -16.84 7.90
CA LYS A 17 -8.41 -17.80 7.17
C LYS A 17 -8.55 -17.66 5.64
N ARG A 18 -7.42 -17.45 4.93
CA ARG A 18 -7.30 -17.47 3.46
C ARG A 18 -6.43 -18.64 2.97
N GLU A 19 -6.57 -19.01 1.70
CA GLU A 19 -5.85 -20.16 1.08
C GLU A 19 -4.36 -19.86 0.81
N ASP A 20 -4.01 -18.60 0.64
CA ASP A 20 -2.68 -18.02 0.40
C ASP A 20 -1.97 -17.62 1.72
N ALA A 21 -2.27 -18.37 2.79
CA ALA A 21 -1.81 -18.11 4.14
C ALA A 21 -0.69 -19.06 4.60
N TYR A 22 0.44 -18.49 5.00
CA TYR A 22 1.49 -19.18 5.75
C TYR A 22 1.23 -19.01 7.25
N THR A 23 1.38 -20.05 8.07
CA THR A 23 1.22 -19.92 9.52
C THR A 23 2.54 -20.18 10.26
N GLN A 24 2.81 -19.35 11.27
CA GLN A 24 3.95 -19.51 12.16
C GLN A 24 3.50 -19.38 13.60
N THR A 25 3.98 -20.30 14.44
CA THR A 25 3.74 -20.27 15.88
C THR A 25 4.83 -19.45 16.55
N PHE A 26 4.41 -18.43 17.30
CA PHE A 26 5.28 -17.63 18.15
C PHE A 26 5.12 -18.10 19.61
N THR A 27 6.25 -18.21 20.30
CA THR A 27 6.30 -18.54 21.74
C THR A 27 6.67 -17.30 22.53
N MET A 28 5.86 -16.97 23.54
CA MET A 28 6.08 -15.88 24.48
C MET A 28 5.90 -16.41 25.90
N GLY A 29 7.02 -16.71 26.57
CA GLY A 29 7.00 -17.38 27.88
C GLY A 29 6.31 -18.74 27.79
N ASP A 30 5.33 -18.97 28.67
CA ASP A 30 4.56 -20.24 28.72
C ASP A 30 3.41 -20.29 27.71
N SER A 31 3.20 -19.22 26.92
CA SER A 31 2.10 -19.13 25.96
C SER A 31 2.62 -19.19 24.52
N SER A 32 1.91 -19.92 23.66
CA SER A 32 2.13 -19.94 22.22
C SER A 32 0.89 -19.44 21.48
N PHE A 33 1.08 -18.68 20.41
CA PHE A 33 0.00 -18.30 19.51
C PHE A 33 0.44 -18.41 18.06
N GLU A 34 -0.52 -18.72 17.20
CA GLU A 34 -0.33 -18.92 15.77
C GLU A 34 -0.68 -17.63 15.04
N VAL A 35 0.24 -17.13 14.22
CA VAL A 35 0.02 -16.00 13.32
C VAL A 35 -0.06 -16.52 11.91
N ALA A 36 -1.11 -16.14 11.20
CA ALA A 36 -1.25 -16.37 9.78
C ALA A 36 -0.77 -15.13 9.02
N PHE A 37 -0.01 -15.37 7.96
CA PHE A 37 0.60 -14.39 7.07
C PHE A 37 0.03 -14.57 5.68
N HIS A 38 -0.49 -13.49 5.10
CA HIS A 38 -0.85 -13.44 3.70
C HIS A 38 0.43 -13.29 2.88
N THR A 39 0.60 -14.17 1.90
CA THR A 39 1.80 -14.18 1.03
C THR A 39 1.58 -13.42 -0.26
N ALA A 40 0.37 -12.95 -0.53
CA ALA A 40 0.03 -12.12 -1.66
C ALA A 40 -1.12 -11.16 -1.29
N LEU A 41 -1.17 -10.03 -2.01
CA LEU A 41 -2.29 -9.10 -1.97
C LEU A 41 -2.82 -8.89 -3.39
N THR A 42 -4.14 -8.81 -3.54
CA THR A 42 -4.77 -8.41 -4.79
C THR A 42 -4.48 -6.94 -5.10
N VAL A 43 -4.69 -6.50 -6.35
CA VAL A 43 -4.48 -5.10 -6.74
C VAL A 43 -5.30 -4.13 -5.87
N SER A 44 -6.55 -4.47 -5.57
CA SER A 44 -7.42 -3.66 -4.70
C SER A 44 -6.86 -3.53 -3.28
N GLU A 45 -6.31 -4.61 -2.74
CA GLU A 45 -5.71 -4.62 -1.40
C GLU A 45 -4.39 -3.85 -1.36
N LYS A 46 -3.57 -3.97 -2.41
CA LYS A 46 -2.34 -3.17 -2.55
C LYS A 46 -2.67 -1.68 -2.57
N THR A 47 -3.68 -1.26 -3.33
CA THR A 47 -4.16 0.13 -3.36
C THR A 47 -4.62 0.60 -1.98
N THR A 48 -5.40 -0.22 -1.28
CA THR A 48 -5.89 0.09 0.07
C THR A 48 -4.73 0.22 1.06
N PHE A 49 -3.75 -0.68 0.98
CA PHE A 49 -2.54 -0.66 1.81
C PHE A 49 -1.76 0.64 1.58
N ILE A 50 -1.45 0.95 0.32
CA ILE A 50 -0.69 2.15 -0.04
C ILE A 50 -1.40 3.41 0.45
N ASN A 51 -2.72 3.52 0.24
CA ASN A 51 -3.51 4.66 0.68
C ASN A 51 -3.46 4.84 2.20
N ARG A 52 -3.53 3.75 2.98
CA ARG A 52 -3.40 3.78 4.45
C ARG A 52 -2.04 4.28 4.90
N VAL A 53 -0.96 3.79 4.29
CA VAL A 53 0.39 4.25 4.63
C VAL A 53 0.55 5.73 4.29
N ILE A 54 0.10 6.14 3.10
CA ILE A 54 0.18 7.53 2.64
C ILE A 54 -0.66 8.48 3.51
N SER A 55 -1.85 8.09 3.96
CA SER A 55 -2.67 8.96 4.79
C SER A 55 -2.03 9.22 6.15
N GLY A 56 -1.35 8.22 6.73
CA GLY A 56 -0.65 8.41 8.00
C GLY A 56 0.73 9.08 7.90
N CYS A 57 1.35 9.11 6.72
CA CYS A 57 2.67 9.74 6.53
C CYS A 57 2.62 11.23 6.19
N PHE A 58 1.43 11.80 6.01
CA PHE A 58 1.25 13.19 5.62
C PHE A 58 0.24 13.84 6.57
N ASP A 59 0.53 15.05 7.04
CA ASP A 59 -0.44 15.78 7.87
C ASP A 59 -1.56 16.42 7.03
N SER A 60 -2.52 17.05 7.70
CA SER A 60 -3.67 17.72 7.07
C SER A 60 -3.27 18.87 6.13
N THR A 61 -2.04 19.38 6.23
CA THR A 61 -1.49 20.41 5.34
C THR A 61 -0.75 19.81 4.14
N GLY A 62 -0.68 18.48 4.04
CA GLY A 62 0.05 17.77 3.00
C GLY A 62 1.56 17.72 3.25
N LYS A 63 2.04 18.10 4.45
CA LYS A 63 3.46 18.02 4.77
C LYS A 63 3.84 16.58 5.11
N PHE A 64 4.90 16.10 4.46
CA PHE A 64 5.44 14.77 4.71
C PHE A 64 6.09 14.67 6.10
N ARG A 65 5.80 13.58 6.80
CA ARG A 65 6.26 13.26 8.15
C ARG A 65 7.01 11.92 8.13
N PRO A 66 8.33 11.92 7.87
CA PRO A 66 9.10 10.68 7.69
C PRO A 66 9.10 9.77 8.92
N GLU A 67 8.92 10.32 10.12
CA GLU A 67 8.87 9.56 11.37
C GLU A 67 7.69 8.56 11.44
N TYR A 68 6.63 8.78 10.65
CA TYR A 68 5.47 7.88 10.62
C TYR A 68 5.58 6.78 9.57
N VAL A 69 6.59 6.81 8.68
CA VAL A 69 6.70 5.82 7.58
C VAL A 69 6.84 4.40 8.11
N SER A 70 7.83 4.12 8.97
CA SER A 70 8.02 2.78 9.51
C SER A 70 6.85 2.33 10.39
N PRO A 71 6.35 3.14 11.35
CA PRO A 71 5.18 2.76 12.15
C PRO A 71 3.92 2.49 11.32
N MET A 72 3.64 3.32 10.31
CA MET A 72 2.46 3.14 9.43
C MET A 72 2.57 1.88 8.56
N LEU A 73 3.75 1.63 8.00
CA LEU A 73 4.02 0.39 7.24
C LEU A 73 3.78 -0.83 8.13
N ARG A 74 4.41 -0.87 9.30
CA ARG A 74 4.30 -2.00 10.24
C ARG A 74 2.88 -2.23 10.72
N ALA A 75 2.17 -1.16 11.10
CA ALA A 75 0.77 -1.26 11.51
C ALA A 75 -0.13 -1.76 10.37
N THR A 76 0.14 -1.34 9.13
CA THR A 76 -0.64 -1.78 7.95
C THR A 76 -0.32 -3.22 7.57
N ILE A 77 0.95 -3.65 7.65
CA ILE A 77 1.36 -5.06 7.48
C ILE A 77 0.64 -5.94 8.47
N MET A 78 0.61 -5.55 9.75
CA MET A 78 -0.11 -6.34 10.76
C MET A 78 -1.59 -6.44 10.45
N GLN A 79 -2.24 -5.32 10.11
CA GLN A 79 -3.68 -5.29 9.89
C GLN A 79 -4.15 -5.99 8.61
N MET A 80 -3.35 -5.94 7.55
CA MET A 80 -3.76 -6.43 6.23
C MET A 80 -3.07 -7.74 5.84
N CYS A 81 -1.82 -7.92 6.27
CA CYS A 81 -1.01 -9.07 5.87
C CYS A 81 -0.93 -10.13 6.97
N THR A 82 -1.51 -9.88 8.15
CA THR A 82 -1.58 -10.90 9.21
C THR A 82 -2.98 -10.98 9.79
N ASN A 83 -3.23 -12.02 10.57
CA ASN A 83 -4.44 -12.15 11.37
C ASN A 83 -4.32 -11.52 12.78
N LEU A 84 -3.28 -10.73 13.05
CA LEU A 84 -3.13 -10.04 14.33
C LEU A 84 -4.20 -8.95 14.46
N PRO A 85 -4.88 -8.85 15.62
CA PRO A 85 -5.89 -7.83 15.83
C PRO A 85 -5.25 -6.43 15.88
N PRO A 86 -5.91 -5.40 15.33
CA PRO A 86 -5.48 -4.02 15.51
C PRO A 86 -5.52 -3.64 17.00
N LEU A 87 -4.46 -3.00 17.49
CA LEU A 87 -4.41 -2.44 18.82
C LEU A 87 -4.98 -1.02 18.78
N THR A 88 -5.83 -0.70 19.76
CA THR A 88 -6.51 0.59 19.85
C THR A 88 -6.28 1.25 21.21
N LEU A 89 -6.20 2.57 21.20
CA LEU A 89 -6.09 3.40 22.39
C LEU A 89 -7.41 3.37 23.16
N LYS A 90 -7.30 3.29 24.48
CA LYS A 90 -8.50 3.16 25.33
C LYS A 90 -9.18 4.51 25.50
N ASN A 91 -10.46 4.54 25.15
CA ASN A 91 -11.34 5.72 25.23
C ASN A 91 -10.93 6.86 24.30
N GLU A 92 -10.15 6.56 23.26
CA GLU A 92 -9.85 7.52 22.20
C GLU A 92 -10.50 7.04 20.91
N THR A 93 -11.09 7.98 20.19
CA THR A 93 -11.67 7.76 18.87
C THR A 93 -10.90 8.55 17.84
N ASP A 94 -10.77 8.00 16.65
CA ASP A 94 -10.28 8.73 15.49
C ASP A 94 -11.32 9.77 15.02
N ASP A 95 -10.95 10.51 13.97
CA ASP A 95 -11.77 11.57 13.38
C ASP A 95 -13.10 11.05 12.80
N GLU A 96 -13.23 9.73 12.58
CA GLU A 96 -14.43 9.06 12.08
C GLU A 96 -15.28 8.44 13.22
N GLY A 97 -14.85 8.60 14.48
CA GLY A 97 -15.54 8.07 15.65
C GLY A 97 -15.26 6.58 15.92
N ALA A 98 -14.38 5.94 15.17
CA ALA A 98 -13.90 4.59 15.43
C ALA A 98 -12.77 4.60 16.48
N ALA A 99 -12.47 3.46 17.10
CA ALA A 99 -11.43 3.41 18.13
C ALA A 99 -10.05 3.77 17.55
N ALA A 100 -9.40 4.79 18.13
CA ALA A 100 -8.13 5.31 17.63
C ALA A 100 -7.05 4.21 17.68
N LEU A 101 -6.27 4.09 16.61
CA LEU A 101 -5.25 3.05 16.50
C LEU A 101 -4.06 3.35 17.42
N ASP A 102 -3.63 2.37 18.21
CA ASP A 102 -2.40 2.46 19.02
C ASP A 102 -1.19 2.12 18.14
N LEU A 103 -0.76 3.11 17.34
CA LEU A 103 0.35 2.96 16.39
C LEU A 103 1.65 2.53 17.08
N ASN A 104 1.90 3.03 18.30
CA ASN A 104 3.09 2.68 19.07
C ASN A 104 3.03 1.23 19.55
N GLY A 105 1.91 0.81 20.15
CA GLY A 105 1.72 -0.57 20.58
C GLY A 105 1.80 -1.55 19.40
N MET A 106 1.25 -1.19 18.24
CA MET A 106 1.37 -1.97 17.01
C MET A 106 2.82 -2.10 16.56
N ASN A 107 3.57 -1.00 16.54
CA ASN A 107 4.98 -1.01 16.18
C ASN A 107 5.83 -1.85 17.15
N GLU A 108 5.57 -1.77 18.46
CA GLU A 108 6.24 -2.59 19.47
C GLU A 108 5.93 -4.08 19.28
N LEU A 109 4.67 -4.43 19.02
CA LEU A 109 4.27 -5.82 18.78
C LEU A 109 4.91 -6.38 17.49
N TYR A 110 4.95 -5.58 16.43
CA TYR A 110 5.64 -5.93 15.19
C TYR A 110 7.11 -6.30 15.44
N LEU A 111 7.81 -5.44 16.19
CA LEU A 111 9.22 -5.64 16.52
C LEU A 111 9.44 -6.83 17.44
N ALA A 112 8.57 -7.01 18.44
CA ALA A 112 8.64 -8.15 19.38
C ALA A 112 8.44 -9.49 18.67
N LEU A 113 7.59 -9.51 17.64
CA LEU A 113 7.38 -10.68 16.79
C LEU A 113 8.44 -10.85 15.70
N ASN A 114 9.29 -9.83 15.50
CA ASN A 114 10.31 -9.79 14.46
C ASN A 114 9.77 -10.21 13.08
N LEU A 115 8.64 -9.61 12.68
CA LEU A 115 7.93 -10.00 11.47
C LEU A 115 8.78 -9.85 10.20
N ASP A 116 9.76 -8.93 10.20
CA ASP A 116 10.73 -8.77 9.11
C ASP A 116 11.58 -10.03 8.86
N ALA A 117 11.77 -10.90 9.87
CA ALA A 117 12.65 -12.07 9.79
C ALA A 117 11.91 -13.40 9.54
N VAL A 118 10.61 -13.36 9.24
CA VAL A 118 9.80 -14.55 8.95
C VAL A 118 10.39 -15.30 7.75
N GLN A 119 10.73 -16.58 7.96
CA GLN A 119 11.42 -17.43 6.97
C GLN A 119 10.43 -18.03 5.95
N ASN A 120 9.73 -17.17 5.23
CA ASN A 120 8.82 -17.56 4.16
C ASN A 120 9.06 -16.69 2.92
N GLU A 121 9.48 -17.31 1.81
CA GLU A 121 9.86 -16.59 0.59
C GLU A 121 8.71 -15.75 0.01
N GLY A 122 7.49 -16.29 -0.01
CA GLY A 122 6.31 -15.58 -0.53
C GLY A 122 5.97 -14.34 0.30
N TYR A 123 6.00 -14.48 1.63
CA TYR A 123 5.80 -13.36 2.55
C TYR A 123 6.90 -12.29 2.39
N GLN A 124 8.17 -12.70 2.31
CA GLN A 124 9.29 -11.78 2.12
C GLN A 124 9.21 -11.03 0.79
N ALA A 125 8.81 -11.72 -0.29
CA ALA A 125 8.58 -11.11 -1.59
C ALA A 125 7.45 -10.07 -1.54
N MET A 126 6.31 -10.42 -0.93
CA MET A 126 5.18 -9.50 -0.75
C MET A 126 5.58 -8.29 0.10
N LEU A 127 6.29 -8.50 1.21
CA LEU A 127 6.75 -7.44 2.09
C LEU A 127 7.68 -6.46 1.35
N GLY A 128 8.66 -7.00 0.61
CA GLY A 128 9.55 -6.20 -0.23
C GLY A 128 8.81 -5.40 -1.30
N GLU A 129 7.84 -6.02 -1.98
CA GLU A 129 6.99 -5.35 -2.97
C GLU A 129 6.21 -4.19 -2.33
N MET A 130 5.55 -4.42 -1.21
CA MET A 130 4.73 -3.39 -0.55
C MET A 130 5.55 -2.23 -0.01
N VAL A 131 6.75 -2.49 0.52
CA VAL A 131 7.70 -1.45 0.92
C VAL A 131 8.14 -0.61 -0.29
N ALA A 132 8.46 -1.26 -1.42
CA ALA A 132 8.85 -0.56 -2.64
C ALA A 132 7.72 0.32 -3.19
N LEU A 133 6.50 -0.23 -3.29
CA LEU A 133 5.32 0.51 -3.77
C LEU A 133 4.98 1.70 -2.87
N CYS A 134 5.03 1.52 -1.54
CA CYS A 134 4.79 2.62 -0.62
C CYS A 134 5.87 3.71 -0.72
N THR A 135 7.14 3.33 -0.88
CA THR A 135 8.23 4.29 -1.08
C THR A 135 8.01 5.12 -2.34
N GLN A 136 7.70 4.45 -3.47
CA GLN A 136 7.39 5.13 -4.73
C GLN A 136 6.19 6.07 -4.60
N ALA A 137 5.13 5.64 -3.92
CA ALA A 137 3.93 6.44 -3.77
C ALA A 137 4.11 7.63 -2.81
N ILE A 138 4.94 7.47 -1.77
CA ILE A 138 5.37 8.57 -0.89
C ILE A 138 6.18 9.59 -1.70
N ASP A 139 7.16 9.14 -2.49
CA ASP A 139 7.99 10.03 -3.31
C ASP A 139 7.15 10.74 -4.38
N TRP A 140 6.20 10.05 -5.00
CA TRP A 140 5.22 10.65 -5.89
C TRP A 140 4.42 11.76 -5.20
N LYS A 141 3.84 11.49 -4.02
CA LYS A 141 3.05 12.50 -3.28
C LYS A 141 3.89 13.67 -2.76
N LYS A 142 5.15 13.41 -2.37
CA LYS A 142 6.13 14.46 -2.08
C LYS A 142 6.37 15.33 -3.30
N GLY A 143 6.57 14.72 -4.47
CA GLY A 143 6.62 15.40 -5.76
C GLY A 143 5.40 16.31 -5.94
N CYS A 144 4.19 15.76 -5.81
CA CYS A 144 2.94 16.50 -5.93
C CYS A 144 2.77 17.69 -5.00
N THR A 145 3.34 17.60 -3.80
CA THR A 145 3.29 18.70 -2.83
C THR A 145 4.31 19.78 -3.17
N LEU A 146 5.45 19.42 -3.77
CA LEU A 146 6.52 20.34 -4.17
C LEU A 146 6.22 21.04 -5.51
N SER A 147 5.53 20.39 -6.45
CA SER A 147 5.18 20.93 -7.77
C SER A 147 3.79 21.56 -7.85
N GLY A 148 3.38 22.24 -6.79
CA GLY A 148 2.36 23.29 -6.83
C GLY A 148 2.63 24.45 -7.82
N ASN A 149 3.57 24.29 -8.75
CA ASN A 149 3.83 25.12 -9.91
C ASN A 149 3.51 24.34 -11.21
N THR A 150 2.30 24.59 -11.73
CA THR A 150 1.80 24.51 -13.13
C THR A 150 1.99 23.23 -13.97
N THR A 151 3.11 22.51 -13.93
CA THR A 151 3.37 21.35 -14.81
C THR A 151 2.58 20.11 -14.42
N GLU A 152 2.20 20.01 -13.14
CA GLU A 152 1.51 18.85 -12.59
C GLU A 152 0.01 18.81 -12.86
N ASN A 153 -0.63 19.96 -13.06
CA ASN A 153 -2.04 19.98 -13.46
C ASN A 153 -2.22 19.31 -14.82
N ALA A 154 -1.30 19.53 -15.77
CA ALA A 154 -1.35 18.87 -17.08
C ALA A 154 -1.15 17.34 -16.98
N LEU A 155 -0.27 16.89 -16.09
CA LEU A 155 -0.03 15.46 -15.85
C LEU A 155 -1.20 14.81 -15.08
N ARG A 156 -1.78 15.50 -14.12
CA ARG A 156 -2.94 15.04 -13.35
C ARG A 156 -4.19 15.00 -14.23
N ASP A 157 -4.40 16.01 -15.06
CA ASP A 157 -5.47 16.04 -16.06
C ASP A 157 -5.26 14.94 -17.11
N LEU A 158 -4.01 14.65 -17.50
CA LEU A 158 -3.69 13.51 -18.37
C LEU A 158 -4.00 12.18 -17.70
N ILE A 159 -3.64 11.99 -16.42
CA ILE A 159 -3.93 10.76 -15.66
C ILE A 159 -5.44 10.59 -15.46
N VAL A 160 -6.17 11.66 -15.14
CA VAL A 160 -7.63 11.64 -15.00
C VAL A 160 -8.29 11.36 -16.35
N ALA A 161 -7.81 11.96 -17.45
CA ALA A 161 -8.28 11.68 -18.80
C ALA A 161 -7.98 10.23 -19.23
N LEU A 162 -6.81 9.70 -18.89
CA LEU A 162 -6.44 8.29 -19.14
C LEU A 162 -7.30 7.34 -18.31
N THR A 163 -7.51 7.62 -17.02
CA THR A 163 -8.33 6.81 -16.12
C THR A 163 -9.79 6.79 -16.57
N THR A 164 -10.31 7.96 -16.95
CA THR A 164 -11.68 8.08 -17.50
C THR A 164 -11.81 7.36 -18.84
N LYS A 165 -10.75 7.35 -19.68
CA LYS A 165 -10.70 6.54 -20.89
C LYS A 165 -10.64 5.05 -20.58
N VAL A 166 -9.84 4.62 -19.62
CA VAL A 166 -9.72 3.22 -19.20
C VAL A 166 -11.04 2.69 -18.65
N ASP A 167 -11.75 3.48 -17.85
CA ASP A 167 -13.08 3.13 -17.32
C ASP A 167 -14.19 3.10 -18.38
N SER A 168 -13.98 3.80 -19.52
CA SER A 168 -14.96 3.86 -20.62
C SER A 168 -14.59 3.02 -21.85
N LEU A 169 -13.43 2.38 -21.88
CA LEU A 169 -12.94 1.62 -23.03
C LEU A 169 -13.12 0.12 -22.87
N ASN A 170 -13.61 -0.50 -23.94
CA ASN A 170 -13.66 -1.93 -24.13
C ASN A 170 -12.22 -2.48 -24.20
N VAL A 171 -11.95 -3.64 -23.59
CA VAL A 171 -10.58 -4.21 -23.45
C VAL A 171 -9.82 -4.30 -24.79
N SER A 172 -10.55 -4.44 -25.89
CA SER A 172 -10.02 -4.43 -27.26
C SER A 172 -9.35 -3.10 -27.66
N ASP A 173 -9.94 -1.97 -27.28
CA ASP A 173 -9.41 -0.64 -27.60
C ASP A 173 -8.19 -0.30 -26.73
N LEU A 174 -8.16 -0.85 -25.50
CA LEU A 174 -7.02 -0.76 -24.60
C LEU A 174 -5.80 -1.53 -25.15
N MET A 175 -6.03 -2.73 -25.67
CA MET A 175 -5.01 -3.55 -26.34
C MET A 175 -4.48 -2.86 -27.60
N GLN A 176 -5.35 -2.21 -28.37
CA GLN A 176 -4.96 -1.44 -29.54
C GLN A 176 -4.11 -0.21 -29.17
N PHE A 177 -4.52 0.53 -28.13
CA PHE A 177 -3.75 1.66 -27.62
C PHE A 177 -2.37 1.23 -27.06
N ALA A 178 -2.31 0.12 -26.34
CA ALA A 178 -1.04 -0.45 -25.87
C ALA A 178 -0.14 -0.90 -27.04
N GLY A 179 -0.74 -1.41 -28.12
CA GLY A 179 -0.04 -1.72 -29.37
C GLY A 179 0.55 -0.47 -30.03
N ASP A 180 -0.25 0.58 -30.20
CA ASP A 180 0.19 1.86 -30.77
C ASP A 180 1.30 2.50 -29.94
N LEU A 181 1.17 2.46 -28.62
CA LEU A 181 2.16 2.94 -27.67
C LEU A 181 3.47 2.15 -27.76
N SER A 182 3.38 0.83 -27.84
CA SER A 182 4.54 -0.05 -28.01
C SER A 182 5.28 0.20 -29.32
N VAL A 183 4.56 0.52 -30.40
CA VAL A 183 5.17 0.88 -31.69
C VAL A 183 5.84 2.25 -31.62
N ALA A 184 5.17 3.24 -31.03
CA ALA A 184 5.68 4.61 -30.94
C ALA A 184 6.91 4.77 -30.02
N THR A 185 7.10 3.84 -29.07
CA THR A 185 8.19 3.88 -28.09
C THR A 185 9.28 2.83 -28.33
N LYS A 186 9.15 2.02 -29.39
CA LYS A 186 10.07 0.91 -29.65
C LYS A 186 11.47 1.39 -30.02
N GLY A 187 12.47 1.00 -29.23
CA GLY A 187 13.88 1.27 -29.50
C GLY A 187 14.32 2.70 -29.21
N LEU A 188 13.50 3.48 -28.49
CA LEU A 188 13.84 4.83 -28.05
C LEU A 188 14.47 4.81 -26.65
N ASP A 189 15.40 5.72 -26.40
CA ASP A 189 15.95 5.97 -25.06
C ASP A 189 14.98 6.79 -24.20
N GLU A 190 15.30 6.97 -22.90
CA GLU A 190 14.43 7.62 -21.92
C GLU A 190 13.99 9.04 -22.36
N GLY A 191 14.83 9.76 -23.12
CA GLY A 191 14.48 11.06 -23.71
C GLY A 191 13.61 10.96 -24.97
N GLY A 192 13.81 9.94 -25.80
CA GLY A 192 13.01 9.67 -26.99
C GLY A 192 11.59 9.20 -26.70
N ILE A 193 11.38 8.50 -25.58
CA ILE A 193 10.05 8.05 -25.13
C ILE A 193 9.11 9.25 -24.93
N LEU A 194 9.58 10.32 -24.29
CA LEU A 194 8.79 11.55 -24.08
C LEU A 194 8.37 12.21 -25.40
N GLN A 195 9.25 12.25 -26.41
CA GLN A 195 8.89 12.78 -27.73
C GLN A 195 7.91 11.87 -28.49
N GLY A 196 8.06 10.54 -28.37
CA GLY A 196 7.13 9.58 -28.94
C GLY A 196 5.72 9.72 -28.36
N LEU A 197 5.63 9.93 -27.05
CA LEU A 197 4.36 10.16 -26.34
C LEU A 197 3.70 11.48 -26.74
N LEU A 198 4.47 12.57 -26.90
CA LEU A 198 3.95 13.87 -27.33
C LEU A 198 3.38 13.81 -28.76
N LYS A 199 4.08 13.16 -29.70
CA LYS A 199 3.60 12.97 -31.08
C LYS A 199 2.31 12.15 -31.16
N LEU A 200 2.19 11.12 -30.33
CA LEU A 200 0.98 10.29 -30.26
C LEU A 200 -0.23 11.04 -29.70
N HIS A 201 0.02 12.07 -28.87
CA HIS A 201 -1.01 12.96 -28.35
C HIS A 201 -1.43 14.03 -29.37
N GLU A 202 -0.48 14.57 -30.14
CA GLU A 202 -0.75 15.58 -31.19
C GLU A 202 -1.48 14.97 -32.40
N GLY A 203 -1.17 13.74 -32.79
CA GLY A 203 -1.82 13.04 -33.92
C GLY A 203 -3.28 12.62 -33.69
N LYS A 204 -3.84 12.83 -32.49
CA LYS A 204 -5.25 12.53 -32.15
C LYS A 204 -6.13 13.79 -32.03
N LYS A 205 -5.63 14.97 -32.43
CA LYS A 205 -6.35 16.26 -32.41
C LYS A 205 -6.97 16.68 -33.76
N GLU A 206 -6.87 15.85 -34.81
CA GLU A 206 -7.69 15.95 -36.04
C GLU A 206 -8.90 15.02 -35.96
#